data_AF-A0AAW9LH73-F1
#
_entry.id   AF-A0AAW9LH73-F1
#
_cell.length_a   1.000
_cell.length_b   1.000
_cell.length_c   1.000
_cell.angle_alpha   90.00
_cell.angle_beta   90.00
_cell.angle_gamma   90.00
#
_symmetry.space_group_name_H-M   'P 1'
#
loop_
_entity.id
_entity.type
_entity.pdbx_description
1 polymer ?
#
loop_
_entity_poly.entity_id
_entity_poly.type
_entity_poly.pdbx_seq_one_letter_code
_entity_poly.pdbx_strand_id
1 'polypeptide(L)'
;MAADSDATSPERAAEDEPHLTRRRALQSLGVAAAGGVGVLQGAGGARAQERPAWLAARDAVVRIEAIGTYDFPAFGDFEAASGGSGFIIDPSGIAVTANHVVTGAATLEVFVGEDRSESHNAQFVGASECSDLAVINISGSDFPTVSFADQPVNAGAQVYAHGFPINSDRLSTTNGIISRTDVPGETNWASVDSVLEHTARINFGSSGGPLVNNAGRVVGTNYAAFSEFEQNLAIGSDLAQPIVSTLREGQNQEYIGINGVAIETPTPMTPDGITRAIHVISVQTGSAAFNAGIRAGDRILRIENTRAVRPAEEDPLVTKEFYCDVLRTQGSTNPITVQVLRQVPGQTGGGLLLEGVVNGQPLQVVQVLPSQGGTYEGFTTVSDDTGVIGVEIPTAWDDVQSTPSGIGPSVFAAPDVNEYLNTWDVPGTNVLVTDQAGTDPEAVLDSLAFASCGSSSRSAFSNPSLSGRQERFEQCGPEGGATVVNFAGLPPDESYMVIGNVQLVAERDEEALRRILQSVSVSGFTGTQTTPSGTPSQSTPTETVAGTPTQGGGETTTTETASAIAASVEANRGLFSW
;
A
#
# COMPACT_ATOMS: atom_id res chain seq x y z
N MET A 1 -16.32 -10.56 59.74
CA MET A 1 -15.53 -11.81 59.55
C MET A 1 -14.31 -11.36 58.75
N ALA A 2 -13.17 -10.97 59.33
CA ALA A 2 -12.14 -11.80 60.02
C ALA A 2 -11.84 -13.07 59.22
N ALA A 3 -10.62 -13.51 58.90
CA ALA A 3 -9.21 -13.13 59.10
C ALA A 3 -8.42 -14.21 58.28
N ASP A 4 -7.34 -13.88 57.55
CA ASP A 4 -5.93 -14.29 57.83
C ASP A 4 -5.66 -15.82 57.78
N SER A 5 -4.56 -16.41 57.27
CA SER A 5 -3.16 -15.97 57.07
C SER A 5 -2.33 -17.13 56.46
N ASP A 6 -1.25 -16.81 55.74
CA ASP A 6 0.10 -17.44 55.71
C ASP A 6 0.28 -18.95 55.48
N ALA A 7 1.40 -19.49 54.98
CA ALA A 7 2.61 -19.07 54.25
C ALA A 7 3.47 -20.34 54.15
N THR A 8 4.36 -20.46 53.17
CA THR A 8 5.82 -20.72 53.33
C THR A 8 6.48 -21.25 52.06
N SER A 9 7.58 -20.59 51.68
CA SER A 9 8.65 -21.09 50.80
C SER A 9 9.45 -22.24 51.44
N PRO A 10 10.37 -22.88 50.69
CA PRO A 10 11.78 -22.59 50.98
C PRO A 10 12.73 -22.51 49.76
N GLU A 11 13.98 -22.13 50.08
CA GLU A 11 15.10 -21.58 49.30
C GLU A 11 16.06 -22.57 48.57
N ARG A 12 16.72 -22.02 47.54
CA ARG A 12 18.16 -22.03 47.08
C ARG A 12 19.03 -23.31 47.08
N ALA A 13 19.69 -23.55 45.93
CA ALA A 13 21.15 -23.56 45.65
C ALA A 13 21.34 -23.93 44.14
N ALA A 14 21.94 -23.13 43.23
CA ALA A 14 23.34 -22.68 43.02
C ALA A 14 24.23 -23.66 42.20
N GLU A 15 24.96 -23.09 41.22
CA GLU A 15 26.08 -23.61 40.37
C GLU A 15 25.64 -24.37 39.07
N ASP A 16 26.17 -24.14 37.86
CA ASP A 16 27.47 -23.61 37.41
C ASP A 16 27.44 -23.12 35.92
N GLU A 17 28.40 -22.25 35.57
CA GLU A 17 28.61 -21.45 34.33
C GLU A 17 29.46 -22.22 33.26
N PRO A 18 29.58 -21.82 31.95
CA PRO A 18 30.50 -20.72 31.58
C PRO A 18 30.17 -19.84 30.34
N HIS A 19 30.36 -18.54 30.55
CA HIS A 19 30.60 -17.46 29.60
C HIS A 19 31.83 -17.65 28.68
N LEU A 20 31.68 -17.30 27.39
CA LEU A 20 32.79 -17.04 26.47
C LEU A 20 32.79 -15.55 26.06
N THR A 21 33.74 -14.83 26.64
CA THR A 21 34.03 -13.42 26.37
C THR A 21 35.05 -13.33 25.22
N ARG A 22 34.77 -12.61 24.13
CA ARG A 22 35.81 -12.20 23.17
C ARG A 22 36.11 -10.70 23.29
N ARG A 23 37.19 -10.40 24.02
CA ARG A 23 37.92 -9.12 23.93
C ARG A 23 38.80 -9.15 22.68
N ARG A 24 38.76 -8.11 21.84
CA ARG A 24 39.89 -7.75 20.96
C ARG A 24 40.34 -6.33 21.27
N ALA A 25 41.66 -6.23 21.46
CA ALA A 25 42.39 -5.10 21.95
C ALA A 25 42.54 -4.00 20.89
N LEU A 26 42.37 -2.75 21.32
CA LEU A 26 42.84 -1.56 20.63
C LEU A 26 44.35 -1.47 20.80
N GLN A 27 45.08 -1.45 19.67
CA GLN A 27 46.50 -1.10 19.66
C GLN A 27 46.64 0.42 19.64
N SER A 28 47.28 0.93 20.69
CA SER A 28 47.77 2.29 20.86
C SER A 28 48.99 2.55 19.97
N LEU A 29 48.92 3.56 19.10
CA LEU A 29 50.11 4.21 18.53
C LEU A 29 50.49 5.37 19.46
N GLY A 30 51.69 5.26 20.06
CA GLY A 30 52.26 6.26 20.94
C GLY A 30 52.73 7.50 20.18
N VAL A 31 52.34 8.67 20.66
CA VAL A 31 52.98 9.95 20.33
C VAL A 31 53.85 10.36 21.52
N ALA A 32 55.13 10.57 21.26
CA ALA A 32 56.13 10.94 22.24
C ALA A 32 55.92 12.36 22.77
N ALA A 33 56.12 12.51 24.08
CA ALA A 33 56.06 13.77 24.80
C ALA A 33 57.25 14.69 24.50
N ALA A 34 56.98 15.99 24.35
CA ALA A 34 57.94 17.05 24.65
C ALA A 34 57.25 18.04 25.60
N GLY A 35 57.90 18.29 26.73
CA GLY A 35 57.34 18.94 27.90
C GLY A 35 57.13 20.44 27.80
N GLY A 36 56.32 20.95 28.71
CA GLY A 36 56.10 22.37 28.96
C GLY A 36 55.04 22.55 30.03
N VAL A 37 55.48 22.61 31.29
CA VAL A 37 54.62 22.97 32.44
C VAL A 37 54.22 24.43 32.29
N GLY A 38 52.93 24.67 32.02
CA GLY A 38 52.29 25.98 32.09
C GLY A 38 51.04 25.87 32.95
N VAL A 39 51.14 26.26 34.22
CA VAL A 39 49.98 26.43 35.09
C VAL A 39 49.22 27.66 34.60
N LEU A 40 48.12 27.44 33.88
CA LEU A 40 47.10 28.45 33.64
C LEU A 40 45.86 28.05 34.47
N GLN A 41 45.72 28.69 35.62
CA GLN A 41 44.45 28.79 36.33
C GLN A 41 43.49 29.60 35.44
N GLY A 42 42.77 28.92 34.56
CA GLY A 42 41.63 29.46 33.84
C GLY A 42 40.36 29.12 34.60
N ALA A 43 39.64 30.15 35.05
CA ALA A 43 38.32 30.04 35.66
C ALA A 43 37.37 29.30 34.69
N GLY A 44 37.11 28.02 34.98
CA GLY A 44 36.12 27.20 34.28
C GLY A 44 34.72 27.59 34.71
N GLY A 45 34.21 28.71 34.18
CA GLY A 45 32.77 28.86 34.01
C GLY A 45 32.35 27.92 32.90
N ALA A 46 31.79 26.76 33.25
CA ALA A 46 31.10 25.91 32.29
C ALA A 46 29.92 26.71 31.73
N ARG A 47 30.13 27.38 30.60
CA ARG A 47 29.07 28.02 29.84
C ARG A 47 28.22 26.87 29.32
N ALA A 48 27.04 26.65 29.92
CA ALA A 48 26.06 25.74 29.35
C ALA A 48 25.90 26.12 27.88
N GLN A 49 26.21 25.18 26.98
CA GLN A 49 26.15 25.43 25.56
C GLN A 49 24.69 25.66 25.21
N GLU A 50 24.32 26.92 24.90
CA GLU A 50 22.96 27.28 24.53
C GLU A 50 22.49 26.39 23.38
N ARG A 51 21.33 25.75 23.56
CA ARG A 51 20.74 24.86 22.55
C ARG A 51 20.51 25.68 21.27
N PRO A 52 21.02 25.24 20.09
CA PRO A 52 20.82 25.96 18.85
C PRO A 52 19.32 26.25 18.58
N ALA A 53 19.00 27.41 18.01
CA ALA A 53 17.61 27.83 17.84
C ALA A 53 16.80 26.89 16.93
N TRP A 54 17.39 26.37 15.85
CA TRP A 54 16.77 25.33 15.03
C TRP A 54 16.46 24.05 15.83
N LEU A 55 17.31 23.68 16.78
CA LEU A 55 17.09 22.51 17.64
C LEU A 55 15.99 22.80 18.67
N ALA A 56 15.84 24.05 19.09
CA ALA A 56 14.76 24.45 19.99
C ALA A 56 13.38 24.48 19.33
N ALA A 57 13.31 24.70 18.00
CA ALA A 57 12.06 24.63 17.24
C ALA A 57 11.35 23.27 17.36
N ARG A 58 12.09 22.19 17.67
CA ARG A 58 11.57 20.83 17.90
C ARG A 58 10.51 20.75 18.99
N ASP A 59 10.57 21.62 19.99
CA ASP A 59 9.62 21.60 21.10
C ASP A 59 8.20 21.95 20.62
N ALA A 60 8.07 22.76 19.56
CA ALA A 60 6.78 23.19 18.98
C ALA A 60 6.25 22.25 17.90
N VAL A 61 6.98 21.19 17.55
CA VAL A 61 6.58 20.24 16.50
C VAL A 61 5.59 19.25 17.10
N VAL A 62 4.51 18.97 16.39
CA VAL A 62 3.46 18.06 16.87
C VAL A 62 3.34 16.83 15.98
N ARG A 63 3.06 15.69 16.61
CA ARG A 63 2.59 14.48 15.94
C ARG A 63 1.08 14.47 15.99
N ILE A 64 0.46 14.25 14.84
CA ILE A 64 -1.00 14.25 14.70
C ILE A 64 -1.44 12.85 14.32
N GLU A 65 -2.36 12.30 15.11
CA GLU A 65 -3.11 11.09 14.80
C GLU A 65 -4.55 11.49 14.48
N ALA A 66 -4.95 11.26 13.23
CA ALA A 66 -6.27 11.57 12.72
C ALA A 66 -7.07 10.28 12.57
N ILE A 67 -8.11 10.12 13.38
CA ILE A 67 -8.94 8.91 13.41
C ILE A 67 -10.23 9.18 12.65
N GLY A 68 -10.56 8.34 11.68
CA GLY A 68 -11.72 8.52 10.83
C GLY A 68 -11.95 7.37 9.85
N THR A 69 -12.85 7.58 8.91
CA THR A 69 -13.12 6.67 7.80
C THR A 69 -12.32 7.11 6.58
N TYR A 70 -11.46 6.22 6.09
CA TYR A 70 -10.60 6.49 4.95
C TYR A 70 -10.70 5.34 3.92
N ASP A 71 -10.76 5.68 2.64
CA ASP A 71 -10.66 4.77 1.51
C ASP A 71 -9.36 5.08 0.75
N PHE A 72 -8.32 4.29 0.97
CA PHE A 72 -7.07 4.48 0.23
C PHE A 72 -7.07 3.60 -1.02
N PRO A 73 -6.70 4.11 -2.20
CA PRO A 73 -6.71 3.33 -3.45
C PRO A 73 -6.00 1.97 -3.38
N ALA A 74 -4.91 1.89 -2.61
CA ALA A 74 -4.09 0.68 -2.49
C ALA A 74 -4.58 -0.33 -1.43
N PHE A 75 -5.46 0.08 -0.53
CA PHE A 75 -5.80 -0.70 0.67
C PHE A 75 -7.32 -0.83 0.92
N GLY A 76 -8.16 -0.10 0.17
CA GLY A 76 -9.60 -0.05 0.34
C GLY A 76 -10.05 0.74 1.58
N ASP A 77 -11.29 0.48 2.02
CA ASP A 77 -11.91 1.08 3.20
C ASP A 77 -11.38 0.47 4.51
N PHE A 78 -10.91 1.31 5.43
CA PHE A 78 -10.66 0.90 6.81
C PHE A 78 -10.87 2.05 7.79
N GLU A 79 -11.33 1.73 9.01
CA GLU A 79 -11.21 2.65 10.13
C GLU A 79 -9.72 2.78 10.46
N ALA A 80 -9.15 3.93 10.10
CA ALA A 80 -7.72 4.16 10.15
C ALA A 80 -7.38 5.31 11.08
N ALA A 81 -6.22 5.20 11.73
CA ALA A 81 -5.47 6.36 12.16
C ALA A 81 -4.54 6.78 11.00
N SER A 82 -4.82 7.91 10.37
CA SER A 82 -3.86 8.61 9.51
C SER A 82 -2.89 9.41 10.39
N GLY A 83 -1.63 9.48 10.00
CA GLY A 83 -0.56 10.08 10.80
C GLY A 83 0.17 11.18 10.06
N GLY A 84 0.41 12.32 10.72
CA GLY A 84 1.15 13.43 10.14
C GLY A 84 1.88 14.27 11.17
N SER A 85 2.49 15.35 10.70
CA SER A 85 3.22 16.31 11.53
C SER A 85 2.59 17.70 11.44
N GLY A 86 2.89 18.54 12.41
CA GLY A 86 2.51 19.94 12.42
C GLY A 86 3.46 20.78 13.26
N PHE A 87 3.17 22.07 13.38
CA PHE A 87 3.90 22.96 14.30
C PHE A 87 3.01 24.04 14.88
N ILE A 88 3.22 24.36 16.15
CA ILE A 88 2.44 25.33 16.91
C ILE A 88 2.96 26.74 16.64
N ILE A 89 2.06 27.66 16.27
CA ILE A 89 2.36 29.05 15.94
C ILE A 89 1.80 30.06 16.95
N ASP A 90 0.91 29.61 17.86
CA ASP A 90 0.34 30.42 18.94
C ASP A 90 0.32 29.62 20.25
N PRO A 91 0.71 30.21 21.40
CA PRO A 91 0.72 29.50 22.69
C PRO A 91 -0.66 29.01 23.14
N SER A 92 -1.75 29.52 22.55
CA SER A 92 -3.11 29.03 22.80
C SER A 92 -3.40 27.66 22.16
N GLY A 93 -2.49 27.13 21.32
CA GLY A 93 -2.66 25.83 20.66
C GLY A 93 -2.96 25.90 19.16
N ILE A 94 -2.87 27.07 18.51
CA ILE A 94 -3.03 27.16 17.05
C ILE A 94 -1.81 26.52 16.38
N ALA A 95 -2.04 25.51 15.56
CA ALA A 95 -1.00 24.78 14.85
C ALA A 95 -1.30 24.65 13.35
N VAL A 96 -0.23 24.64 12.55
CA VAL A 96 -0.25 24.43 11.11
C VAL A 96 0.10 22.97 10.81
N THR A 97 -0.58 22.38 9.84
CA THR A 97 -0.33 21.03 9.32
C THR A 97 -0.77 20.94 7.85
N ALA A 98 -0.81 19.74 7.27
CA ALA A 98 -1.28 19.49 5.92
C ALA A 98 -2.78 19.18 5.87
N ASN A 99 -3.44 19.54 4.77
CA ASN A 99 -4.86 19.26 4.57
C ASN A 99 -5.13 17.75 4.53
N HIS A 100 -4.30 16.99 3.80
CA HIS A 100 -4.48 15.54 3.68
C HIS A 100 -4.27 14.77 4.99
N VAL A 101 -3.66 15.40 6.01
CA VAL A 101 -3.50 14.80 7.34
C VAL A 101 -4.80 14.86 8.14
N VAL A 102 -5.54 15.97 8.06
CA VAL A 102 -6.64 16.26 9.00
C VAL A 102 -8.04 16.17 8.39
N THR A 103 -8.18 16.34 7.08
CA THR A 103 -9.50 16.35 6.44
C THR A 103 -10.16 14.97 6.53
N GLY A 104 -11.42 14.94 6.98
CA GLY A 104 -12.19 13.72 7.19
C GLY A 104 -11.95 13.01 8.53
N ALA A 105 -11.05 13.53 9.38
CA ALA A 105 -10.86 13.03 10.72
C ALA A 105 -12.12 13.28 11.57
N ALA A 106 -12.59 12.24 12.26
CA ALA A 106 -13.61 12.34 13.29
C ALA A 106 -13.01 12.91 14.59
N THR A 107 -11.79 12.49 14.93
CA THR A 107 -11.03 13.00 16.07
C THR A 107 -9.56 13.23 15.69
N LEU A 108 -8.96 14.26 16.29
CA LEU A 108 -7.53 14.55 16.16
C LEU A 108 -6.88 14.43 17.54
N GLU A 109 -5.96 13.50 17.68
CA GLU A 109 -5.12 13.33 18.85
C GLU A 109 -3.71 13.87 18.54
N VAL A 110 -3.20 14.73 19.41
CA VAL A 110 -1.98 15.50 19.17
C VAL A 110 -0.99 15.32 20.30
N PHE A 111 0.25 14.98 19.95
CA PHE A 111 1.36 14.87 20.89
C PHE A 111 2.37 15.99 20.60
N VAL A 112 2.71 16.78 21.62
CA VAL A 112 3.57 17.97 21.48
C VAL A 112 5.02 17.64 21.80
N GLY A 113 5.92 17.99 20.89
CA GLY A 113 7.36 17.77 21.02
C GLY A 113 7.72 16.28 21.07
N GLU A 114 8.73 15.96 21.88
CA GLU A 114 9.17 14.57 22.12
C GLU A 114 8.42 13.87 23.26
N ASP A 115 7.60 14.60 24.02
CA ASP A 115 6.81 13.99 25.10
C ASP A 115 5.67 13.16 24.50
N ARG A 116 5.48 11.98 25.09
CA ARG A 116 4.49 10.96 24.70
C ARG A 116 3.62 10.52 25.87
N SER A 117 3.85 11.10 27.05
CA SER A 117 3.08 10.77 28.25
C SER A 117 1.70 11.41 28.27
N GLU A 118 1.50 12.47 27.48
CA GLU A 118 0.25 13.21 27.36
C GLU A 118 -0.12 13.41 25.90
N SER A 119 -1.42 13.29 25.61
CA SER A 119 -2.01 13.64 24.32
C SER A 119 -3.10 14.69 24.51
N HIS A 120 -3.29 15.49 23.46
CA HIS A 120 -4.26 16.58 23.44
C HIS A 120 -5.26 16.38 22.32
N ASN A 121 -6.55 16.60 22.61
CA ASN A 121 -7.56 16.70 21.57
C ASN A 121 -7.36 17.99 20.76
N ALA A 122 -7.53 17.92 19.44
CA ALA A 122 -7.53 19.10 18.58
C ALA A 122 -8.82 19.22 17.77
N GLN A 123 -9.17 20.47 17.44
CA GLN A 123 -10.29 20.81 16.57
C GLN A 123 -9.78 21.32 15.23
N PHE A 124 -10.45 20.91 14.15
CA PHE A 124 -10.27 21.54 12.84
C PHE A 124 -10.71 23.00 12.90
N VAL A 125 -9.89 23.92 12.38
CA VAL A 125 -10.23 25.35 12.28
C VAL A 125 -10.52 25.73 10.84
N GLY A 126 -9.60 25.41 9.92
CA GLY A 126 -9.77 25.68 8.50
C GLY A 126 -8.71 24.96 7.66
N ALA A 127 -9.00 24.73 6.39
CA ALA A 127 -8.06 24.13 5.44
C ALA A 127 -8.12 24.76 4.04
N SER A 128 -7.03 24.57 3.32
CA SER A 128 -6.94 24.75 1.89
C SER A 128 -6.58 23.44 1.21
N GLU A 129 -7.51 22.94 0.39
CA GLU A 129 -7.36 21.63 -0.25
C GLU A 129 -6.25 21.63 -1.29
N CYS A 130 -6.22 22.69 -2.11
CA CYS A 130 -5.27 22.81 -3.20
C CYS A 130 -3.87 23.20 -2.74
N SER A 131 -3.76 24.06 -1.73
CA SER A 131 -2.47 24.43 -1.16
C SER A 131 -1.92 23.42 -0.14
N ASP A 132 -2.67 22.36 0.15
CA ASP A 132 -2.36 21.31 1.13
C ASP A 132 -2.00 21.84 2.54
N LEU A 133 -2.70 22.87 3.00
CA LEU A 133 -2.48 23.48 4.32
C LEU A 133 -3.73 23.38 5.17
N ALA A 134 -3.54 23.15 6.47
CA ALA A 134 -4.62 23.20 7.45
C ALA A 134 -4.17 23.87 8.74
N VAL A 135 -5.14 24.42 9.45
CA VAL A 135 -4.99 24.95 10.80
C VAL A 135 -5.89 24.17 11.74
N ILE A 136 -5.31 23.74 12.86
CA ILE A 136 -5.99 23.07 13.96
C ILE A 136 -5.80 23.86 15.26
N ASN A 137 -6.72 23.66 16.21
CA ASN A 137 -6.64 24.22 17.55
C ASN A 137 -6.50 23.09 18.57
N ILE A 138 -5.32 23.00 19.18
CA ILE A 138 -4.97 22.01 20.21
C ILE A 138 -5.51 22.47 21.56
N SER A 139 -6.23 21.58 22.25
CA SER A 139 -6.80 21.88 23.57
C SER A 139 -5.71 22.04 24.62
N GLY A 140 -5.56 23.24 25.17
CA GLY A 140 -4.59 23.55 26.21
C GLY A 140 -4.15 25.02 26.17
N SER A 141 -3.03 25.32 26.81
CA SER A 141 -2.38 26.64 26.77
C SER A 141 -0.88 26.51 27.04
N ASP A 142 -0.16 27.62 26.86
CA ASP A 142 1.27 27.74 27.18
C ASP A 142 2.16 26.78 26.38
N PHE A 143 1.71 26.41 25.18
CA PHE A 143 2.46 25.56 24.29
C PHE A 143 3.73 26.26 23.74
N PRO A 144 4.83 25.53 23.54
CA PRO A 144 5.99 26.04 22.81
C PRO A 144 5.60 26.37 21.37
N THR A 145 6.15 27.46 20.83
CA THR A 145 5.79 27.96 19.50
C THR A 145 6.99 28.23 18.61
N VAL A 146 6.77 28.16 17.30
CA VAL A 146 7.69 28.65 16.27
C VAL A 146 7.04 29.76 15.45
N SER A 147 7.85 30.65 14.90
CA SER A 147 7.38 31.74 14.04
C SER A 147 7.90 31.56 12.61
N PHE A 148 7.10 31.95 11.63
CA PHE A 148 7.53 32.03 10.23
C PHE A 148 8.70 32.99 10.06
N ALA A 149 9.54 32.75 9.07
CA ALA A 149 10.56 33.69 8.65
C ALA A 149 9.89 34.95 8.07
N ASP A 150 10.45 36.12 8.37
CA ASP A 150 9.88 37.39 7.91
C ASP A 150 10.13 37.62 6.41
N GLN A 151 11.02 36.86 5.79
CA GLN A 151 11.43 36.98 4.38
C GLN A 151 11.53 35.59 3.73
N PRO A 152 11.24 35.48 2.41
CA PRO A 152 11.47 34.25 1.67
C PRO A 152 12.92 33.79 1.74
N VAL A 153 13.12 32.48 1.73
CA VAL A 153 14.45 31.87 1.76
C VAL A 153 15.05 31.82 0.36
N ASN A 154 16.38 31.96 0.26
CA ASN A 154 17.10 31.87 -1.01
C ASN A 154 17.77 30.48 -1.17
N ALA A 155 18.03 30.10 -2.42
CA ALA A 155 18.86 28.92 -2.72
C ALA A 155 20.23 28.99 -2.01
N GLY A 156 20.71 27.85 -1.55
CA GLY A 156 21.93 27.69 -0.76
C GLY A 156 21.78 27.91 0.74
N ALA A 157 20.62 28.36 1.24
CA ALA A 157 20.37 28.52 2.67
C ALA A 157 20.32 27.16 3.38
N GLN A 158 21.02 27.05 4.51
CA GLN A 158 20.95 25.88 5.39
C GLN A 158 19.58 25.80 6.08
N VAL A 159 18.99 24.61 6.02
CA VAL A 159 17.67 24.30 6.60
C VAL A 159 17.68 22.97 7.35
N TYR A 160 16.67 22.79 8.19
CA TYR A 160 16.41 21.57 8.96
C TYR A 160 14.94 21.22 8.85
N ALA A 161 14.64 19.99 8.43
CA ALA A 161 13.27 19.49 8.40
C ALA A 161 13.00 18.72 9.70
N HIS A 162 11.91 19.08 10.38
CA HIS A 162 11.44 18.38 11.56
C HIS A 162 10.10 17.71 11.28
N GLY A 163 9.91 16.50 11.77
CA GLY A 163 8.65 15.77 11.63
C GLY A 163 8.71 14.36 12.18
N PHE A 164 7.56 13.70 12.20
CA PHE A 164 7.35 12.35 12.71
C PHE A 164 7.11 11.38 11.56
N PRO A 165 8.10 10.58 11.15
CA PRO A 165 7.89 9.54 10.15
C PRO A 165 6.81 8.55 10.60
N ILE A 166 5.98 8.03 9.69
CA ILE A 166 4.81 7.20 10.06
C ILE A 166 5.17 5.94 10.84
N ASN A 167 6.36 5.40 10.59
CA ASN A 167 6.86 4.19 11.24
C ASN A 167 7.57 4.47 12.58
N SER A 168 7.47 5.70 13.09
CA SER A 168 8.13 6.12 14.31
C SER A 168 7.30 7.10 15.12
N ASP A 169 7.24 6.86 16.41
CA ASP A 169 6.76 7.81 17.41
C ASP A 169 7.80 8.90 17.75
N ARG A 170 9.02 8.81 17.20
CA ARG A 170 10.14 9.70 17.51
C ARG A 170 10.26 10.86 16.54
N LEU A 171 10.63 12.02 17.07
CA LEU A 171 10.85 13.22 16.28
C LEU A 171 12.11 13.09 15.45
N SER A 172 11.97 13.03 14.14
CA SER A 172 13.09 13.05 13.20
C SER A 172 13.59 14.48 12.97
N THR A 173 14.88 14.60 12.67
CA THR A 173 15.46 15.84 12.18
C THR A 173 16.51 15.53 11.14
N THR A 174 16.37 16.14 9.98
CA THR A 174 17.34 16.04 8.88
C THR A 174 17.78 17.45 8.49
N ASN A 175 19.03 17.59 8.07
CA ASN A 175 19.60 18.86 7.66
C ASN A 175 19.86 18.85 6.15
N GLY A 176 19.83 20.03 5.54
CA GLY A 176 20.13 20.19 4.13
C GLY A 176 20.17 21.65 3.73
N ILE A 177 20.10 21.91 2.43
CA ILE A 177 20.03 23.27 1.87
C ILE A 177 18.79 23.42 1.01
N ILE A 178 18.35 24.66 0.80
CA ILE A 178 17.44 24.97 -0.31
C ILE A 178 18.21 24.81 -1.62
N SER A 179 17.83 23.85 -2.44
CA SER A 179 18.41 23.60 -3.76
C SER A 179 17.88 24.58 -4.79
N ARG A 180 16.56 24.78 -4.81
CA ARG A 180 15.84 25.65 -5.74
C ARG A 180 14.66 26.29 -5.04
N THR A 181 14.33 27.50 -5.47
CA THR A 181 13.05 28.15 -5.17
C THR A 181 12.20 28.11 -6.42
N ASP A 182 10.89 28.29 -6.30
CA ASP A 182 9.98 28.46 -7.43
C ASP A 182 9.91 27.24 -8.37
N VAL A 183 9.92 26.05 -7.78
CA VAL A 183 9.69 24.79 -8.48
C VAL A 183 8.18 24.50 -8.50
N PRO A 184 7.61 23.98 -9.60
CA PRO A 184 6.21 23.57 -9.62
C PRO A 184 5.91 22.54 -8.52
N GLY A 185 4.82 22.75 -7.77
CA GLY A 185 4.40 21.90 -6.66
C GLY A 185 3.21 21.00 -6.99
N GLU A 186 3.00 20.68 -8.27
CA GLU A 186 1.92 19.82 -8.73
C GLU A 186 2.13 18.37 -8.29
N THR A 187 1.18 17.81 -7.56
CA THR A 187 1.17 16.43 -7.10
C THR A 187 -0.18 15.79 -7.38
N ASN A 188 -0.33 14.51 -7.08
CA ASN A 188 -1.64 13.87 -7.16
C ASN A 188 -2.56 14.26 -6.00
N TRP A 189 -2.08 14.75 -4.84
CA TRP A 189 -2.96 15.15 -3.72
C TRP A 189 -3.25 16.65 -3.64
N ALA A 190 -2.42 17.49 -4.29
CA ALA A 190 -2.51 18.95 -4.21
C ALA A 190 -1.85 19.63 -5.41
N SER A 191 -2.14 20.93 -5.58
CA SER A 191 -1.63 21.79 -6.64
C SER A 191 -1.10 23.06 -6.00
N VAL A 192 0.22 23.23 -6.00
CA VAL A 192 0.86 24.37 -5.35
C VAL A 192 1.70 25.09 -6.39
N ASP A 193 1.35 26.34 -6.70
CA ASP A 193 1.95 27.13 -7.79
C ASP A 193 3.50 27.15 -7.75
N SER A 194 4.06 27.24 -6.54
CA SER A 194 5.50 27.32 -6.30
C SER A 194 5.85 26.72 -4.94
N VAL A 195 6.85 25.84 -4.93
CA VAL A 195 7.41 25.22 -3.72
C VAL A 195 8.93 25.38 -3.66
N LEU A 196 9.46 25.21 -2.46
CA LEU A 196 10.88 25.13 -2.18
C LEU A 196 11.36 23.70 -2.38
N GLU A 197 12.45 23.52 -3.10
CA GLU A 197 13.15 22.23 -3.17
C GLU A 197 14.35 22.23 -2.23
N HIS A 198 14.54 21.17 -1.45
CA HIS A 198 15.64 21.06 -0.50
C HIS A 198 16.25 19.66 -0.41
N THR A 199 17.44 19.58 0.20
CA THR A 199 18.16 18.31 0.41
C THR A 199 17.96 17.70 1.81
N ALA A 200 17.26 18.40 2.71
CA ALA A 200 16.89 17.82 4.00
C ALA A 200 15.86 16.71 3.77
N ARG A 201 16.21 15.45 4.05
CA ARG A 201 15.31 14.31 3.77
C ARG A 201 14.02 14.39 4.59
N ILE A 202 12.87 14.29 3.95
CA ILE A 202 11.58 14.05 4.61
C ILE A 202 11.06 12.66 4.22
N ASN A 203 10.30 12.02 5.10
CA ASN A 203 9.68 10.72 4.85
C ASN A 203 8.17 10.84 5.09
N PHE A 204 7.39 9.85 4.63
CA PHE A 204 5.96 9.77 4.91
C PHE A 204 5.67 9.97 6.41
N GLY A 205 4.67 10.79 6.75
CA GLY A 205 4.37 11.25 8.11
C GLY A 205 5.03 12.58 8.52
N SER A 206 6.14 12.99 7.87
CA SER A 206 6.76 14.31 8.13
C SER A 206 6.00 15.49 7.50
N SER A 207 5.04 15.21 6.61
CA SER A 207 4.18 16.21 5.96
C SER A 207 3.43 17.05 6.98
N GLY A 208 3.35 18.36 6.72
CA GLY A 208 2.81 19.36 7.63
C GLY A 208 3.81 19.84 8.70
N GLY A 209 4.93 19.13 8.93
CA GLY A 209 5.99 19.57 9.83
C GLY A 209 6.78 20.78 9.31
N PRO A 210 7.55 21.48 10.16
CA PRO A 210 8.25 22.69 9.76
C PRO A 210 9.61 22.39 9.10
N LEU A 211 9.93 23.15 8.06
CA LEU A 211 11.28 23.37 7.55
C LEU A 211 11.81 24.68 8.14
N VAL A 212 12.87 24.63 8.95
CA VAL A 212 13.40 25.80 9.68
C VAL A 212 14.81 26.19 9.25
N ASN A 213 15.13 27.48 9.35
CA ASN A 213 16.49 27.98 9.19
C ASN A 213 17.30 27.87 10.50
N ASN A 214 18.58 28.28 10.48
CA ASN A 214 19.46 28.28 11.65
C ASN A 214 18.92 29.07 12.87
N ALA A 215 18.05 30.06 12.63
CA ALA A 215 17.42 30.87 13.68
C ALA A 215 16.14 30.22 14.25
N GLY A 216 15.79 29.00 13.83
CA GLY A 216 14.57 28.31 14.26
C GLY A 216 13.28 28.92 13.70
N ARG A 217 13.38 29.74 12.65
CA ARG A 217 12.22 30.33 11.97
C ARG A 217 11.78 29.45 10.81
N VAL A 218 10.48 29.25 10.67
CA VAL A 218 9.88 28.40 9.64
C VAL A 218 10.02 29.08 8.28
N VAL A 219 10.78 28.47 7.37
CA VAL A 219 10.94 28.92 5.98
C VAL A 219 10.00 28.20 5.03
N GLY A 220 9.42 27.07 5.45
CA GLY A 220 8.36 26.38 4.74
C GLY A 220 7.74 25.23 5.53
N THR A 221 6.68 24.65 5.00
CA THR A 221 6.00 23.47 5.55
C THR A 221 6.34 22.26 4.70
N ASN A 222 6.83 21.17 5.31
CA ASN A 222 7.18 19.94 4.61
C ASN A 222 5.96 19.41 3.83
N TYR A 223 6.14 19.13 2.54
CA TYR A 223 5.03 18.89 1.61
C TYR A 223 5.12 17.53 0.92
N ALA A 224 6.14 17.31 0.09
CA ALA A 224 6.25 16.14 -0.77
C ALA A 224 7.69 15.61 -0.83
N ALA A 225 7.85 14.29 -0.93
CA ALA A 225 9.14 13.69 -1.26
C ALA A 225 8.99 12.67 -2.37
N PHE A 226 9.87 12.75 -3.36
CA PHE A 226 9.97 11.84 -4.49
C PHE A 226 11.32 11.13 -4.43
N SER A 227 11.32 9.90 -3.93
CA SER A 227 12.55 9.13 -3.73
C SER A 227 13.29 8.84 -5.04
N GLU A 228 12.57 8.63 -6.14
CA GLU A 228 13.13 8.35 -7.47
C GLU A 228 13.98 9.51 -8.00
N PHE A 229 13.63 10.74 -7.62
CA PHE A 229 14.32 11.96 -8.05
C PHE A 229 15.18 12.58 -6.93
N GLU A 230 15.27 11.91 -5.77
CA GLU A 230 15.86 12.44 -4.53
C GLU A 230 15.35 13.86 -4.17
N GLN A 231 14.10 14.14 -4.53
CA GLN A 231 13.51 15.48 -4.44
C GLN A 231 12.70 15.59 -3.15
N ASN A 232 12.91 16.65 -2.38
CA ASN A 232 12.09 16.99 -1.21
C ASN A 232 11.56 18.41 -1.39
N LEU A 233 10.27 18.59 -1.17
CA LEU A 233 9.54 19.83 -1.41
C LEU A 233 8.91 20.33 -0.11
N ALA A 234 8.89 21.66 0.04
CA ALA A 234 8.19 22.36 1.12
C ALA A 234 7.41 23.55 0.56
N ILE A 235 6.22 23.79 1.11
CA ILE A 235 5.42 24.98 0.80
C ILE A 235 6.10 26.19 1.45
N GLY A 236 6.53 27.16 0.64
CA GLY A 236 7.27 28.33 1.11
C GLY A 236 6.50 29.16 2.14
N SER A 237 7.20 29.73 3.12
CA SER A 237 6.58 30.54 4.19
C SER A 237 5.84 31.78 3.67
N ASP A 238 6.24 32.31 2.52
CA ASP A 238 5.60 33.44 1.83
C ASP A 238 4.25 33.07 1.23
N LEU A 239 4.12 31.84 0.71
CA LEU A 239 2.83 31.29 0.27
C LEU A 239 1.98 30.84 1.46
N ALA A 240 2.57 30.18 2.45
CA ALA A 240 1.85 29.61 3.58
C ALA A 240 1.24 30.65 4.52
N GLN A 241 1.96 31.74 4.83
CA GLN A 241 1.52 32.76 5.80
C GLN A 241 0.15 33.39 5.49
N PRO A 242 -0.13 33.91 4.28
CA PRO A 242 -1.44 34.51 3.98
C PRO A 242 -2.57 33.48 4.02
N ILE A 243 -2.30 32.24 3.59
CA ILE A 243 -3.28 31.14 3.66
C ILE A 243 -3.58 30.81 5.12
N VAL A 244 -2.55 30.54 5.93
CA VAL A 244 -2.68 30.25 7.37
C VAL A 244 -3.41 31.38 8.12
N SER A 245 -3.20 32.64 7.73
CA SER A 245 -3.92 33.78 8.30
C SER A 245 -5.42 33.77 7.99
N THR A 246 -5.82 33.25 6.83
CA THR A 246 -7.23 33.06 6.47
C THR A 246 -7.82 31.86 7.23
N LEU A 247 -7.08 30.75 7.22
CA LEU A 247 -7.52 29.49 7.85
C LEU A 247 -7.72 29.63 9.37
N ARG A 248 -6.85 30.38 10.07
CA ARG A 248 -6.98 30.62 11.52
C ARG A 248 -8.24 31.40 11.91
N GLU A 249 -8.86 32.10 10.97
CA GLU A 249 -10.13 32.81 11.17
C GLU A 249 -11.35 31.89 10.96
N GLY A 250 -11.12 30.60 10.68
CA GLY A 250 -12.17 29.62 10.37
C GLY A 250 -12.68 29.69 8.93
N GLN A 251 -11.94 30.35 8.04
CA GLN A 251 -12.30 30.51 6.64
C GLN A 251 -11.52 29.50 5.78
N ASN A 252 -12.22 28.59 5.12
CA ASN A 252 -11.60 27.66 4.18
C ASN A 252 -11.30 28.32 2.83
N GLN A 253 -10.22 27.92 2.16
CA GLN A 253 -9.80 28.44 0.85
C GLN A 253 -9.64 27.29 -0.15
N GLU A 254 -10.20 27.41 -1.37
CA GLU A 254 -10.07 26.36 -2.40
C GLU A 254 -10.44 24.98 -1.83
N TYR A 255 -11.61 24.88 -1.18
CA TYR A 255 -11.95 23.74 -0.34
C TYR A 255 -13.41 23.35 -0.47
N ILE A 256 -13.68 22.11 -0.86
CA ILE A 256 -15.02 21.52 -0.81
C ILE A 256 -15.17 20.52 0.34
N GLY A 257 -14.05 20.12 0.95
CA GLY A 257 -14.03 19.23 2.11
C GLY A 257 -13.73 17.79 1.81
N ILE A 258 -12.86 17.53 0.83
CA ILE A 258 -12.34 16.19 0.60
C ILE A 258 -10.83 16.15 0.87
N ASN A 259 -10.37 15.00 1.35
CA ASN A 259 -9.01 14.54 1.10
C ASN A 259 -9.11 13.63 -0.12
N GLY A 260 -8.40 13.94 -1.19
CA GLY A 260 -8.52 13.17 -2.42
C GLY A 260 -7.30 13.29 -3.30
N VAL A 261 -7.02 12.20 -4.02
CA VAL A 261 -5.84 12.02 -4.86
C VAL A 261 -6.25 11.78 -6.31
N ALA A 262 -5.54 12.38 -7.25
CA ALA A 262 -5.62 12.03 -8.65
C ALA A 262 -5.08 10.60 -8.84
N ILE A 263 -5.86 9.79 -9.55
CA ILE A 263 -5.51 8.41 -9.89
C ILE A 263 -5.67 8.20 -11.38
N GLU A 264 -4.96 7.20 -11.88
CA GLU A 264 -5.14 6.62 -13.20
C GLU A 264 -5.45 5.13 -13.04
N THR A 265 -6.39 4.63 -13.84
CA THR A 265 -6.76 3.22 -13.88
C THR A 265 -6.42 2.66 -15.25
N PRO A 266 -5.92 1.41 -15.33
CA PRO A 266 -5.52 0.80 -16.60
C PRO A 266 -6.71 0.60 -17.54
N THR A 267 -7.90 0.38 -16.98
CA THR A 267 -9.15 0.26 -17.73
C THR A 267 -10.03 1.49 -17.57
N PRO A 268 -10.81 1.89 -18.59
CA PRO A 268 -11.82 2.93 -18.45
C PRO A 268 -12.84 2.63 -17.35
N MET A 269 -13.07 3.61 -16.49
CA MET A 269 -14.10 3.60 -15.46
C MET A 269 -15.51 3.81 -16.03
N THR A 270 -15.60 4.43 -17.20
CA THR A 270 -16.86 4.80 -17.85
C THR A 270 -16.88 4.46 -19.33
N PRO A 271 -18.08 4.29 -19.96
CA PRO A 271 -18.20 3.99 -21.38
C PRO A 271 -17.58 5.03 -22.32
N ASP A 272 -17.47 6.29 -21.88
CA ASP A 272 -16.82 7.38 -22.62
C ASP A 272 -15.29 7.46 -22.40
N GLY A 273 -14.69 6.43 -21.84
CA GLY A 273 -13.23 6.29 -21.82
C GLY A 273 -12.54 7.10 -20.71
N ILE A 274 -13.15 7.32 -19.55
CA ILE A 274 -12.47 8.01 -18.45
C ILE A 274 -11.59 7.03 -17.68
N THR A 275 -10.28 7.22 -17.74
CA THR A 275 -9.27 6.43 -17.01
C THR A 275 -8.67 7.18 -15.83
N ARG A 276 -8.94 8.49 -15.69
CA ARG A 276 -8.39 9.32 -14.61
C ARG A 276 -9.48 10.06 -13.84
N ALA A 277 -9.32 10.16 -12.53
CA ALA A 277 -10.29 10.75 -11.62
C ALA A 277 -9.63 11.24 -10.33
N ILE A 278 -10.34 12.04 -9.54
CA ILE A 278 -9.97 12.27 -8.13
C ILE A 278 -10.64 11.19 -7.27
N HIS A 279 -9.84 10.29 -6.71
CA HIS A 279 -10.29 9.34 -5.70
C HIS A 279 -10.45 10.05 -4.36
N VAL A 280 -11.64 9.97 -3.78
CA VAL A 280 -11.96 10.59 -2.49
C VAL A 280 -11.53 9.65 -1.37
N ILE A 281 -10.45 10.01 -0.68
CA ILE A 281 -9.95 9.24 0.46
C ILE A 281 -10.84 9.44 1.68
N SER A 282 -11.21 10.68 1.96
CA SER A 282 -12.09 10.99 3.09
C SER A 282 -12.85 12.29 2.83
N VAL A 283 -13.95 12.47 3.58
CA VAL A 283 -14.82 13.64 3.47
C VAL A 283 -15.03 14.25 4.84
N GLN A 284 -14.78 15.55 4.97
CA GLN A 284 -15.03 16.28 6.21
C GLN A 284 -16.52 16.35 6.48
N THR A 285 -16.95 15.87 7.65
CA THR A 285 -18.37 15.91 8.06
C THR A 285 -18.88 17.36 8.08
N GLY A 286 -20.04 17.58 7.48
CA GLY A 286 -20.68 18.91 7.38
C GLY A 286 -20.11 19.82 6.30
N SER A 287 -19.09 19.39 5.56
CA SER A 287 -18.53 20.14 4.42
C SER A 287 -19.48 20.21 3.23
N ALA A 288 -19.11 21.02 2.22
CA ALA A 288 -19.87 21.14 0.98
C ALA A 288 -19.97 19.80 0.23
N ALA A 289 -18.87 19.04 0.19
CA ALA A 289 -18.83 17.70 -0.39
C ALA A 289 -19.71 16.71 0.38
N PHE A 290 -19.66 16.73 1.72
CA PHE A 290 -20.52 15.90 2.57
C PHE A 290 -22.00 16.19 2.33
N ASN A 291 -22.38 17.47 2.30
CA ASN A 291 -23.77 17.89 2.08
C ASN A 291 -24.26 17.57 0.65
N ALA A 292 -23.35 17.59 -0.33
CA ALA A 292 -23.64 17.10 -1.68
C ALA A 292 -23.79 15.57 -1.73
N GLY A 293 -23.40 14.85 -0.67
CA GLY A 293 -23.50 13.40 -0.58
C GLY A 293 -22.30 12.65 -1.18
N ILE A 294 -21.16 13.33 -1.39
CA ILE A 294 -19.87 12.70 -1.71
C ILE A 294 -19.41 11.89 -0.49
N ARG A 295 -18.79 10.73 -0.75
CA ARG A 295 -18.32 9.77 0.27
C ARG A 295 -16.87 9.36 -0.01
N ALA A 296 -16.21 8.79 1.01
CA ALA A 296 -14.97 8.05 0.78
C ALA A 296 -15.21 6.93 -0.24
N GLY A 297 -14.20 6.66 -1.08
CA GLY A 297 -14.25 5.70 -2.18
C GLY A 297 -14.91 6.21 -3.47
N ASP A 298 -15.57 7.37 -3.44
CA ASP A 298 -16.08 8.00 -4.65
C ASP A 298 -14.94 8.46 -5.56
N ARG A 299 -15.17 8.40 -6.88
CA ARG A 299 -14.25 8.92 -7.90
C ARG A 299 -14.89 10.10 -8.60
N ILE A 300 -14.36 11.31 -8.40
CA ILE A 300 -14.83 12.51 -9.11
C ILE A 300 -14.25 12.46 -10.52
N LEU A 301 -15.12 12.22 -11.50
CA LEU A 301 -14.77 12.09 -12.91
C LEU A 301 -14.74 13.44 -13.60
N ARG A 302 -15.71 14.30 -13.28
CA ARG A 302 -15.85 15.65 -13.82
C ARG A 302 -16.16 16.64 -12.72
N ILE A 303 -15.64 17.84 -12.91
CA ILE A 303 -15.93 19.02 -12.12
C ILE A 303 -16.24 20.13 -13.13
N GLU A 304 -17.36 20.83 -12.95
CA GLU A 304 -17.98 21.64 -13.99
C GLU A 304 -18.28 20.81 -15.26
N ASN A 305 -17.94 21.33 -16.44
CA ASN A 305 -18.14 20.65 -17.73
C ASN A 305 -16.87 19.98 -18.25
N THR A 306 -15.90 19.72 -17.37
CA THR A 306 -14.55 19.26 -17.73
C THR A 306 -14.13 18.05 -16.90
N ARG A 307 -13.18 17.24 -17.40
CA ARG A 307 -12.62 16.10 -16.65
C ARG A 307 -11.89 16.61 -15.42
N ALA A 308 -12.03 15.95 -14.27
CA ALA A 308 -11.40 16.39 -13.03
C ALA A 308 -9.86 16.25 -13.06
N VAL A 309 -9.37 15.31 -13.86
CA VAL A 309 -7.93 15.09 -14.13
C VAL A 309 -7.72 15.08 -15.65
N ARG A 310 -6.62 15.69 -16.12
CA ARG A 310 -6.28 15.73 -17.54
C ARG A 310 -6.07 14.31 -18.09
N PRO A 311 -6.54 14.00 -19.32
CA PRO A 311 -6.24 12.74 -19.99
C PRO A 311 -4.73 12.52 -20.17
N ALA A 312 -4.30 11.25 -20.23
CA ALA A 312 -2.90 10.88 -20.41
C ALA A 312 -2.28 11.43 -21.70
N GLU A 313 -3.10 11.62 -22.74
CA GLU A 313 -2.68 12.18 -24.01
C GLU A 313 -2.37 13.69 -23.93
N GLU A 314 -2.91 14.38 -22.92
CA GLU A 314 -2.73 15.82 -22.70
C GLU A 314 -1.68 16.14 -21.63
N ASP A 315 -1.58 15.31 -20.59
CA ASP A 315 -0.62 15.46 -19.51
C ASP A 315 -0.08 14.07 -19.09
N PRO A 316 1.23 13.81 -19.22
CA PRO A 316 1.80 12.54 -18.77
C PRO A 316 1.74 12.37 -17.25
N LEU A 317 1.61 13.46 -16.48
CA LEU A 317 1.53 13.41 -15.03
C LEU A 317 0.08 13.25 -14.57
N VAL A 318 -0.12 12.48 -13.50
CA VAL A 318 -1.42 12.34 -12.83
C VAL A 318 -1.46 13.34 -11.68
N THR A 319 -1.93 14.56 -11.96
CA THR A 319 -1.93 15.65 -10.98
C THR A 319 -3.34 16.12 -10.64
N LYS A 320 -3.46 16.83 -9.51
CA LYS A 320 -4.70 17.50 -9.08
C LYS A 320 -4.83 18.93 -9.63
N GLU A 321 -3.91 19.35 -10.50
CA GLU A 321 -3.81 20.72 -11.07
C GLU A 321 -5.18 21.22 -11.55
N PHE A 322 -5.78 20.49 -12.48
CA PHE A 322 -6.99 20.94 -13.17
C PHE A 322 -8.23 21.01 -12.26
N TYR A 323 -8.35 20.06 -11.32
CA TYR A 323 -9.36 20.13 -10.26
C TYR A 323 -9.17 21.41 -9.42
N CYS A 324 -7.92 21.73 -9.08
CA CYS A 324 -7.60 22.90 -8.30
C CYS A 324 -7.79 24.22 -9.04
N ASP A 325 -7.55 24.27 -10.35
CA ASP A 325 -7.87 25.44 -11.17
C ASP A 325 -9.36 25.80 -11.13
N VAL A 326 -10.23 24.78 -11.12
CA VAL A 326 -11.67 24.99 -10.96
C VAL A 326 -11.98 25.54 -9.57
N LEU A 327 -11.40 24.99 -8.50
CA LEU A 327 -11.60 25.52 -7.14
C LEU A 327 -11.07 26.94 -6.95
N ARG A 328 -9.93 27.29 -7.55
CA ARG A 328 -9.38 28.66 -7.52
C ARG A 328 -10.29 29.65 -8.25
N THR A 329 -10.88 29.22 -9.36
CA THR A 329 -11.78 30.06 -10.16
C THR A 329 -13.14 30.24 -9.50
N GLN A 330 -13.70 29.17 -8.93
CA GLN A 330 -15.03 29.18 -8.30
C GLN A 330 -15.00 29.66 -6.86
N GLY A 331 -13.90 29.46 -6.13
CA GLY A 331 -13.84 29.65 -4.69
C GLY A 331 -14.64 28.59 -3.92
N SER A 332 -14.57 28.64 -2.58
CA SER A 332 -15.10 27.58 -1.71
C SER A 332 -16.63 27.58 -1.55
N THR A 333 -17.33 28.65 -1.94
CA THR A 333 -18.77 28.85 -1.63
C THR A 333 -19.69 28.83 -2.84
N ASN A 334 -19.17 29.00 -4.05
CA ASN A 334 -20.00 28.98 -5.25
C ASN A 334 -20.47 27.55 -5.56
N PRO A 335 -21.62 27.40 -6.22
CA PRO A 335 -22.10 26.10 -6.69
C PRO A 335 -21.13 25.50 -7.72
N ILE A 336 -20.73 24.24 -7.53
CA ILE A 336 -19.82 23.53 -8.45
C ILE A 336 -20.47 22.24 -8.92
N THR A 337 -20.69 22.07 -10.22
CA THR A 337 -21.26 20.81 -10.73
C THR A 337 -20.22 19.69 -10.68
N VAL A 338 -20.65 18.49 -10.29
CA VAL A 338 -19.76 17.33 -10.20
C VAL A 338 -20.43 16.10 -10.79
N GLN A 339 -19.63 15.27 -11.46
CA GLN A 339 -19.99 13.91 -11.86
C GLN A 339 -19.09 12.93 -11.12
N VAL A 340 -19.72 12.00 -10.40
CA VAL A 340 -19.06 11.09 -9.48
C VAL A 340 -19.38 9.66 -9.86
N LEU A 341 -18.37 8.80 -9.91
CA LEU A 341 -18.55 7.36 -9.94
C LEU A 341 -18.44 6.82 -8.52
N ARG A 342 -19.51 6.21 -8.03
CA ARG A 342 -19.52 5.47 -6.77
C ARG A 342 -19.50 3.99 -7.06
N GLN A 343 -18.48 3.29 -6.57
CA GLN A 343 -18.48 1.84 -6.62
C GLN A 343 -19.54 1.28 -5.66
N VAL A 344 -20.23 0.23 -6.08
CA VAL A 344 -21.13 -0.51 -5.19
C VAL A 344 -20.27 -1.53 -4.44
N PRO A 345 -20.28 -1.55 -3.10
CA PRO A 345 -19.50 -2.53 -2.35
C PRO A 345 -19.74 -3.96 -2.83
N GLY A 346 -18.67 -4.70 -3.04
CA GLY A 346 -18.71 -6.07 -3.57
C GLY A 346 -18.78 -6.18 -5.10
N GLN A 347 -18.90 -5.07 -5.85
CA GLN A 347 -18.87 -5.11 -7.32
C GLN A 347 -17.50 -4.71 -7.88
N THR A 348 -16.91 -5.60 -8.70
CA THR A 348 -15.70 -5.29 -9.49
C THR A 348 -16.10 -4.74 -10.86
N GLY A 349 -15.66 -3.51 -11.16
CA GLY A 349 -16.11 -2.76 -12.34
C GLY A 349 -17.54 -2.22 -12.22
N GLY A 350 -17.91 -1.25 -13.07
CA GLY A 350 -19.20 -0.57 -13.03
C GLY A 350 -19.39 0.34 -11.80
N GLY A 351 -20.64 0.63 -11.46
CA GLY A 351 -20.99 1.47 -10.32
C GLY A 351 -22.19 2.38 -10.57
N LEU A 352 -22.39 3.35 -9.69
CA LEU A 352 -23.39 4.38 -9.85
C LEU A 352 -22.71 5.63 -10.39
N LEU A 353 -23.13 6.10 -11.55
CA LEU A 353 -22.82 7.44 -12.01
C LEU A 353 -23.81 8.39 -11.34
N LEU A 354 -23.29 9.33 -10.55
CA LEU A 354 -24.05 10.35 -9.87
C LEU A 354 -23.69 11.73 -10.41
N GLU A 355 -24.68 12.61 -10.46
CA GLU A 355 -24.48 14.02 -10.76
C GLU A 355 -25.16 14.89 -9.70
N GLY A 356 -24.53 16.03 -9.42
CA GLY A 356 -25.04 16.97 -8.43
C GLY A 356 -24.24 18.27 -8.45
N VAL A 357 -24.48 19.10 -7.44
CA VAL A 357 -23.85 20.41 -7.30
C VAL A 357 -23.35 20.57 -5.88
N VAL A 358 -22.04 20.61 -5.70
CA VAL A 358 -21.41 21.01 -4.44
C VAL A 358 -21.84 22.45 -4.12
N ASN A 359 -22.17 22.75 -2.86
CA ASN A 359 -22.86 23.98 -2.46
C ASN A 359 -24.25 24.18 -3.11
N GLY A 360 -24.90 23.09 -3.53
CA GLY A 360 -26.20 23.12 -4.19
C GLY A 360 -27.01 21.84 -3.99
N GLN A 361 -27.42 21.22 -5.09
CA GLN A 361 -28.25 20.02 -5.06
C GLN A 361 -27.42 18.76 -4.76
N PRO A 362 -27.87 17.90 -3.83
CA PRO A 362 -27.20 16.63 -3.55
C PRO A 362 -27.12 15.71 -4.78
N LEU A 363 -26.07 14.90 -4.83
CA LEU A 363 -25.84 13.87 -5.82
C LEU A 363 -27.08 12.97 -6.00
N GLN A 364 -27.49 12.80 -7.25
CA GLN A 364 -28.53 11.88 -7.67
C GLN A 364 -27.93 10.84 -8.63
N VAL A 365 -28.40 9.60 -8.55
CA VAL A 365 -28.01 8.56 -9.51
C VAL A 365 -28.61 8.93 -10.87
N VAL A 366 -27.73 9.16 -11.86
CA VAL A 366 -28.14 9.44 -13.25
C VAL A 366 -28.04 8.20 -14.12
N GLN A 367 -27.11 7.29 -13.81
CA GLN A 367 -26.92 6.06 -14.56
C GLN A 367 -26.35 4.98 -13.64
N VAL A 368 -26.83 3.74 -13.82
CA VAL A 368 -26.17 2.56 -13.28
C VAL A 368 -25.23 2.04 -14.36
N LEU A 369 -23.93 2.08 -14.10
CA LEU A 369 -22.94 1.45 -14.93
C LEU A 369 -22.91 -0.04 -14.59
N PRO A 370 -23.12 -0.93 -15.56
CA PRO A 370 -23.06 -2.36 -15.30
C PRO A 370 -21.65 -2.70 -14.79
N SER A 371 -21.57 -3.59 -13.81
CA SER A 371 -20.28 -4.15 -13.42
C SER A 371 -19.62 -4.80 -14.64
N GLN A 372 -18.28 -4.78 -14.68
CA GLN A 372 -17.54 -5.71 -15.54
C GLN A 372 -17.63 -7.08 -14.87
N GLY A 373 -18.85 -7.62 -14.82
CA GLY A 373 -19.26 -8.67 -13.90
C GLY A 373 -20.70 -9.11 -14.17
N GLY A 374 -21.08 -9.19 -15.45
CA GLY A 374 -22.27 -9.92 -15.85
C GLY A 374 -22.11 -11.42 -15.60
N THR A 375 -23.23 -12.13 -15.46
CA THR A 375 -23.23 -13.60 -15.50
C THR A 375 -22.73 -14.08 -16.86
N TYR A 376 -21.99 -15.19 -16.90
CA TYR A 376 -21.70 -15.86 -18.16
C TYR A 376 -23.01 -16.24 -18.88
N GLU A 377 -23.11 -15.95 -20.18
CA GLU A 377 -24.31 -16.23 -20.99
C GLU A 377 -24.63 -17.73 -21.06
N GLY A 378 -23.60 -18.56 -20.92
CA GLY A 378 -23.70 -20.02 -20.85
C GLY A 378 -22.38 -20.66 -20.45
N PHE A 379 -22.45 -21.97 -20.24
CA PHE A 379 -21.30 -22.84 -20.01
C PHE A 379 -21.28 -23.93 -21.08
N THR A 380 -20.09 -24.34 -21.48
CA THR A 380 -19.87 -25.44 -22.41
C THR A 380 -18.84 -26.40 -21.83
N THR A 381 -19.02 -27.70 -22.09
CA THR A 381 -18.01 -28.70 -21.76
C THR A 381 -16.95 -28.71 -22.85
N VAL A 382 -15.69 -28.59 -22.45
CA VAL A 382 -14.53 -28.76 -23.32
C VAL A 382 -13.72 -29.97 -22.90
N SER A 383 -12.92 -30.46 -23.83
CA SER A 383 -12.05 -31.62 -23.63
C SER A 383 -10.68 -31.34 -24.22
N ASP A 384 -9.66 -31.98 -23.67
CA ASP A 384 -8.35 -32.05 -24.33
C ASP A 384 -8.43 -32.92 -25.59
N ASP A 385 -7.40 -32.84 -26.44
CA ASP A 385 -7.30 -33.54 -27.74
C ASP A 385 -7.38 -35.07 -27.62
N THR A 386 -7.05 -35.63 -26.46
CA THR A 386 -7.12 -37.09 -26.22
C THR A 386 -8.50 -37.55 -25.75
N GLY A 387 -9.41 -36.64 -25.39
CA GLY A 387 -10.72 -36.99 -24.86
C GLY A 387 -10.71 -37.42 -23.39
N VAL A 388 -9.59 -37.24 -22.69
CA VAL A 388 -9.40 -37.76 -21.33
C VAL A 388 -10.03 -36.82 -20.31
N ILE A 389 -9.84 -35.51 -20.46
CA ILE A 389 -10.32 -34.47 -19.54
C ILE A 389 -11.63 -33.92 -20.05
N GLY A 390 -12.64 -33.81 -19.18
CA GLY A 390 -13.85 -33.03 -19.44
C GLY A 390 -14.04 -31.97 -18.37
N VAL A 391 -14.24 -30.71 -18.76
CA VAL A 391 -14.48 -29.59 -17.83
C VAL A 391 -15.48 -28.60 -18.42
N GLU A 392 -16.43 -28.13 -17.61
CA GLU A 392 -17.32 -27.03 -17.97
C GLU A 392 -16.61 -25.69 -17.75
N ILE A 393 -16.57 -24.89 -18.82
CA ILE A 393 -16.03 -23.53 -18.83
C ILE A 393 -17.10 -22.56 -19.33
N PRO A 394 -16.95 -21.26 -19.06
CA PRO A 394 -17.76 -20.24 -19.72
C PRO A 394 -17.69 -20.31 -21.24
N THR A 395 -18.80 -20.04 -21.94
CA THR A 395 -18.79 -19.92 -23.41
C THR A 395 -17.96 -18.75 -23.92
N ALA A 396 -17.61 -17.80 -23.05
CA ALA A 396 -16.73 -16.68 -23.35
C ALA A 396 -15.24 -17.04 -23.28
N TRP A 397 -14.89 -18.24 -22.82
CA TRP A 397 -13.52 -18.78 -22.84
C TRP A 397 -13.38 -19.70 -24.06
N ASP A 398 -13.50 -19.11 -25.25
CA ASP A 398 -13.64 -19.83 -26.52
C ASP A 398 -12.29 -20.20 -27.18
N ASP A 399 -11.17 -19.66 -26.69
CA ASP A 399 -9.84 -20.17 -27.01
C ASP A 399 -9.52 -21.36 -26.10
N VAL A 400 -9.51 -22.55 -26.69
CA VAL A 400 -9.27 -23.82 -25.99
C VAL A 400 -8.07 -24.51 -26.63
N GLN A 401 -7.05 -24.79 -25.82
CA GLN A 401 -5.81 -25.40 -26.29
C GLN A 401 -5.45 -26.64 -25.49
N SER A 402 -4.97 -27.67 -26.19
CA SER A 402 -4.40 -28.87 -25.60
C SER A 402 -2.89 -28.82 -25.77
N THR A 403 -2.13 -28.91 -24.68
CA THR A 403 -0.67 -29.02 -24.78
C THR A 403 -0.24 -30.47 -24.54
N PRO A 404 0.56 -31.08 -25.43
CA PRO A 404 1.20 -32.36 -25.15
C PRO A 404 2.31 -32.14 -24.13
N SER A 405 1.95 -32.01 -22.86
CA SER A 405 2.91 -32.03 -21.77
C SER A 405 3.39 -33.48 -21.61
N GLY A 406 4.71 -33.71 -21.57
CA GLY A 406 5.27 -35.08 -21.42
C GLY A 406 4.92 -35.79 -20.10
N ILE A 407 4.06 -35.16 -19.29
CA ILE A 407 3.64 -35.53 -17.93
C ILE A 407 2.14 -35.87 -17.88
N GLY A 408 1.37 -35.66 -18.95
CA GLY A 408 -0.01 -36.10 -19.09
C GLY A 408 -0.91 -35.21 -19.95
N PRO A 409 -2.19 -35.62 -20.18
CA PRO A 409 -3.18 -34.82 -20.90
C PRO A 409 -3.45 -33.48 -20.19
N SER A 410 -3.62 -32.40 -20.96
CA SER A 410 -3.94 -31.08 -20.41
C SER A 410 -4.88 -30.29 -21.31
N VAL A 411 -5.71 -29.44 -20.71
CA VAL A 411 -6.58 -28.49 -21.39
C VAL A 411 -6.41 -27.10 -20.77
N PHE A 412 -6.34 -26.08 -21.62
CA PHE A 412 -6.31 -24.67 -21.28
C PHE A 412 -7.54 -24.01 -21.91
N ALA A 413 -8.18 -23.10 -21.18
CA ALA A 413 -9.31 -22.35 -21.70
C ALA A 413 -9.34 -20.93 -21.13
N ALA A 414 -9.47 -19.95 -22.02
CA ALA A 414 -9.58 -18.53 -21.71
C ALA A 414 -10.24 -17.79 -22.88
N PRO A 415 -10.58 -16.49 -22.75
CA PRO A 415 -10.91 -15.66 -23.90
C PRO A 415 -9.74 -15.56 -24.89
N ASP A 416 -8.51 -15.54 -24.38
CA ASP A 416 -7.26 -15.67 -25.12
C ASP A 416 -6.27 -16.43 -24.22
N VAL A 417 -5.88 -17.65 -24.61
CA VAL A 417 -5.00 -18.50 -23.80
C VAL A 417 -3.59 -17.94 -23.77
N ASN A 418 -3.12 -17.30 -24.84
CA ASN A 418 -1.79 -16.70 -24.84
C ASN A 418 -1.73 -15.50 -23.89
N GLU A 419 -2.77 -14.67 -23.82
CA GLU A 419 -2.84 -13.56 -22.87
C GLU A 419 -3.03 -14.04 -21.42
N TYR A 420 -3.88 -15.04 -21.18
CA TYR A 420 -4.03 -15.70 -19.88
C TYR A 420 -2.71 -16.25 -19.34
N LEU A 421 -1.87 -16.82 -20.20
CA LEU A 421 -0.57 -17.37 -19.80
C LEU A 421 0.49 -16.30 -19.52
N ASN A 422 0.35 -15.10 -20.08
CA ASN A 422 1.37 -14.05 -20.00
C ASN A 422 0.97 -12.83 -19.16
N THR A 423 -0.28 -12.73 -18.69
CA THR A 423 -0.81 -11.58 -17.96
C THR A 423 -1.65 -11.98 -16.73
N TRP A 424 -1.96 -11.02 -15.87
CA TRP A 424 -2.83 -11.20 -14.71
C TRP A 424 -4.27 -10.68 -14.95
N ASP A 425 -4.53 -10.10 -16.11
CA ASP A 425 -5.75 -9.33 -16.40
C ASP A 425 -6.80 -10.12 -17.19
N VAL A 426 -6.44 -11.33 -17.64
CA VAL A 426 -7.32 -12.22 -18.39
C VAL A 426 -7.72 -13.42 -17.54
N PRO A 427 -9.02 -13.73 -17.38
CA PRO A 427 -9.44 -14.91 -16.66
C PRO A 427 -9.21 -16.16 -17.51
N GLY A 428 -9.02 -17.29 -16.85
CA GLY A 428 -8.82 -18.55 -17.55
C GLY A 428 -8.55 -19.71 -16.61
N THR A 429 -8.45 -20.90 -17.18
CA THR A 429 -8.11 -22.11 -16.44
C THR A 429 -7.16 -23.00 -17.21
N ASN A 430 -6.40 -23.80 -16.46
CA ASN A 430 -5.79 -25.01 -16.97
C ASN A 430 -6.13 -26.21 -16.09
N VAL A 431 -6.21 -27.39 -16.70
CA VAL A 431 -6.42 -28.67 -16.02
C VAL A 431 -5.47 -29.69 -16.63
N LEU A 432 -4.75 -30.41 -15.77
CA LEU A 432 -3.77 -31.44 -16.08
C LEU A 432 -4.15 -32.72 -15.34
N VAL A 433 -4.03 -33.86 -16.02
CA VAL A 433 -4.13 -35.19 -15.41
C VAL A 433 -2.78 -35.87 -15.50
N THR A 434 -2.27 -36.40 -14.39
CA THR A 434 -0.96 -37.06 -14.34
C THR A 434 -0.93 -38.18 -13.31
N ASP A 435 -0.18 -39.26 -13.57
CA ASP A 435 0.12 -40.30 -12.60
C ASP A 435 1.50 -40.14 -11.95
N GLN A 436 2.19 -39.03 -12.24
CA GLN A 436 3.57 -38.79 -11.81
C GLN A 436 3.69 -37.86 -10.59
N ALA A 437 2.59 -37.23 -10.14
CA ALA A 437 2.58 -36.22 -9.07
C ALA A 437 2.47 -36.77 -7.63
N GLY A 438 2.37 -38.09 -7.46
CA GLY A 438 2.14 -38.72 -6.15
C GLY A 438 0.70 -38.58 -5.64
N THR A 439 0.39 -39.25 -4.52
CA THR A 439 -0.97 -39.38 -3.98
C THR A 439 -1.32 -38.34 -2.90
N ASP A 440 -0.55 -37.26 -2.76
CA ASP A 440 -0.77 -36.23 -1.74
C ASP A 440 -1.11 -34.87 -2.38
N PRO A 441 -2.40 -34.48 -2.40
CA PRO A 441 -2.83 -33.18 -2.92
C PRO A 441 -2.21 -31.98 -2.20
N GLU A 442 -1.86 -32.10 -0.91
CA GLU A 442 -1.24 -31.00 -0.16
C GLU A 442 0.20 -30.76 -0.64
N ALA A 443 0.97 -31.84 -0.81
CA ALA A 443 2.34 -31.75 -1.33
C ALA A 443 2.38 -31.17 -2.75
N VAL A 444 1.36 -31.46 -3.57
CA VAL A 444 1.21 -30.84 -4.90
C VAL A 444 0.92 -29.35 -4.77
N LEU A 445 -0.02 -28.92 -3.91
CA LEU A 445 -0.31 -27.50 -3.73
C LEU A 445 0.88 -26.70 -3.18
N ASP A 446 1.65 -27.28 -2.25
CA ASP A 446 2.88 -26.68 -1.73
C ASP A 446 3.90 -26.37 -2.84
N SER A 447 3.94 -27.20 -3.89
CA SER A 447 4.82 -27.00 -5.05
C SER A 447 4.33 -25.95 -6.05
N LEU A 448 3.05 -25.56 -5.96
CA LEU A 448 2.40 -24.59 -6.86
C LEU A 448 2.24 -23.22 -6.21
N ALA A 449 2.88 -22.98 -5.06
CA ALA A 449 2.78 -21.73 -4.33
C ALA A 449 3.34 -20.54 -5.14
N PHE A 450 2.58 -19.45 -5.22
CA PHE A 450 3.02 -18.23 -5.89
C PHE A 450 3.73 -17.30 -4.92
N ALA A 451 4.98 -16.93 -5.23
CA ALA A 451 5.73 -15.93 -4.46
C ALA A 451 5.23 -14.48 -4.69
N SER A 452 4.45 -14.25 -5.76
CA SER A 452 3.99 -12.95 -6.24
C SER A 452 2.53 -12.62 -5.89
N CYS A 453 1.96 -13.29 -4.89
CA CYS A 453 0.61 -13.03 -4.38
C CYS A 453 0.67 -12.66 -2.89
N GLY A 454 -0.34 -11.94 -2.41
CA GLY A 454 -0.40 -11.45 -1.02
C GLY A 454 -0.71 -12.56 -0.01
N SER A 455 -2.01 -12.80 0.22
CA SER A 455 -2.48 -13.80 1.20
C SER A 455 -2.98 -15.07 0.52
N SER A 456 -2.87 -16.23 1.17
CA SER A 456 -3.46 -17.48 0.70
C SER A 456 -4.36 -18.16 1.73
N SER A 457 -5.34 -18.92 1.26
CA SER A 457 -6.24 -19.73 2.10
C SER A 457 -6.51 -21.09 1.46
N ARG A 458 -6.48 -22.15 2.28
CA ARG A 458 -6.76 -23.52 1.83
C ARG A 458 -8.15 -23.98 2.23
N SER A 459 -8.79 -24.72 1.34
CA SER A 459 -10.07 -25.39 1.62
C SER A 459 -10.17 -26.72 0.87
N ALA A 460 -11.07 -27.60 1.33
CA ALA A 460 -11.36 -28.85 0.65
C ALA A 460 -12.37 -28.61 -0.48
N PHE A 461 -12.24 -29.39 -1.56
CA PHE A 461 -13.29 -29.51 -2.58
C PHE A 461 -13.55 -30.99 -2.87
N SER A 462 -14.76 -31.27 -3.36
CA SER A 462 -15.12 -32.60 -3.84
C SER A 462 -16.19 -32.50 -4.90
N ASN A 463 -16.16 -33.44 -5.84
CA ASN A 463 -17.20 -33.66 -6.84
C ASN A 463 -17.45 -35.18 -6.95
N PRO A 464 -18.38 -35.65 -7.82
CA PRO A 464 -18.68 -37.09 -7.92
C PRO A 464 -17.50 -37.98 -8.31
N SER A 465 -16.46 -37.41 -8.95
CA SER A 465 -15.30 -38.14 -9.48
C SER A 465 -14.03 -37.92 -8.68
N LEU A 466 -13.90 -36.81 -7.94
CA LEU A 466 -12.66 -36.37 -7.30
C LEU A 466 -12.89 -35.85 -5.88
N SER A 467 -11.93 -36.10 -5.01
CA SER A 467 -11.81 -35.44 -3.70
C SER A 467 -10.43 -34.80 -3.59
N GLY A 468 -10.35 -33.57 -3.09
CA GLY A 468 -9.11 -32.82 -3.13
C GLY A 468 -9.07 -31.57 -2.27
N ARG A 469 -8.06 -30.74 -2.54
CA ARG A 469 -7.79 -29.48 -1.86
C ARG A 469 -7.61 -28.38 -2.90
N GLN A 470 -7.99 -27.17 -2.52
CA GLN A 470 -7.71 -25.96 -3.28
C GLN A 470 -7.01 -24.94 -2.39
N GLU A 471 -6.14 -24.16 -2.99
CA GLU A 471 -5.50 -23.01 -2.37
C GLU A 471 -5.80 -21.76 -3.19
N ARG A 472 -6.42 -20.79 -2.53
CA ARG A 472 -6.79 -19.50 -3.09
C ARG A 472 -5.76 -18.47 -2.68
N PHE A 473 -5.14 -17.83 -3.66
CA PHE A 473 -4.18 -16.74 -3.53
C PHE A 473 -4.85 -15.44 -3.94
N GLU A 474 -4.82 -14.44 -3.07
CA GLU A 474 -5.37 -13.11 -3.29
C GLU A 474 -4.27 -12.12 -3.64
N GLN A 475 -4.65 -11.01 -4.29
CA GLN A 475 -3.74 -9.91 -4.63
C GLN A 475 -2.54 -10.38 -5.46
N CYS A 476 -2.82 -11.15 -6.50
CA CYS A 476 -1.81 -11.67 -7.40
C CYS A 476 -1.49 -10.67 -8.53
N GLY A 477 -0.21 -10.65 -8.94
CA GLY A 477 0.28 -9.81 -10.04
C GLY A 477 0.86 -8.47 -9.56
N PRO A 478 1.50 -7.69 -10.47
CA PRO A 478 2.19 -6.44 -10.12
C PRO A 478 1.30 -5.40 -9.43
N GLU A 479 0.01 -5.39 -9.80
CA GLU A 479 -0.98 -4.44 -9.30
C GLU A 479 -1.94 -5.07 -8.26
N GLY A 480 -1.79 -6.36 -7.93
CA GLY A 480 -2.61 -7.05 -6.94
C GLY A 480 -4.10 -7.20 -7.31
N GLY A 481 -4.44 -7.17 -8.60
CA GLY A 481 -5.81 -7.19 -9.10
C GLY A 481 -6.44 -8.58 -9.32
N ALA A 482 -5.64 -9.65 -9.34
CA ALA A 482 -6.10 -11.00 -9.65
C ALA A 482 -6.20 -11.90 -8.40
N THR A 483 -7.12 -12.85 -8.43
CA THR A 483 -7.13 -14.00 -7.53
C THR A 483 -6.75 -15.23 -8.34
N VAL A 484 -5.89 -16.08 -7.79
CA VAL A 484 -5.56 -17.37 -8.39
C VAL A 484 -5.97 -18.51 -7.46
N VAL A 485 -6.63 -19.52 -8.01
CA VAL A 485 -7.00 -20.73 -7.28
C VAL A 485 -6.32 -21.94 -7.90
N ASN A 486 -5.40 -22.53 -7.16
CA ASN A 486 -4.83 -23.84 -7.49
C ASN A 486 -5.68 -24.94 -6.86
N PHE A 487 -5.87 -26.06 -7.54
CA PHE A 487 -6.53 -27.22 -6.98
C PHE A 487 -5.83 -28.51 -7.36
N ALA A 488 -5.86 -29.49 -6.45
CA ALA A 488 -5.34 -30.83 -6.65
C ALA A 488 -6.34 -31.86 -6.10
N GLY A 489 -6.66 -32.90 -6.87
CA GLY A 489 -7.66 -33.89 -6.49
C GLY A 489 -7.41 -35.28 -7.05
N LEU A 490 -7.89 -36.29 -6.31
CA LEU A 490 -7.70 -37.70 -6.61
C LEU A 490 -9.05 -38.40 -6.83
N PRO A 491 -9.11 -39.41 -7.70
CA PRO A 491 -10.24 -40.33 -7.77
C PRO A 491 -10.27 -41.25 -6.53
N PRO A 492 -11.39 -41.95 -6.27
CA PRO A 492 -11.51 -42.86 -5.12
C PRO A 492 -10.50 -44.02 -5.10
N ASP A 493 -9.95 -44.39 -6.25
CA ASP A 493 -8.92 -45.44 -6.36
C ASP A 493 -7.48 -44.88 -6.35
N GLU A 494 -7.34 -43.56 -6.20
CA GLU A 494 -6.06 -42.83 -6.17
C GLU A 494 -5.15 -43.11 -7.39
N SER A 495 -5.71 -43.54 -8.52
CA SER A 495 -4.94 -44.00 -9.68
C SER A 495 -4.20 -42.89 -10.46
N TYR A 496 -4.60 -41.62 -10.29
CA TYR A 496 -3.99 -40.45 -10.91
C TYR A 496 -4.31 -39.17 -10.14
N MET A 497 -3.54 -38.11 -10.34
CA MET A 497 -3.76 -36.76 -9.81
C MET A 497 -4.33 -35.84 -10.88
N VAL A 498 -5.35 -35.06 -10.51
CA VAL A 498 -5.84 -33.92 -11.28
C VAL A 498 -5.30 -32.65 -10.65
N ILE A 499 -4.68 -31.80 -11.44
CA ILE A 499 -4.08 -30.53 -11.02
C ILE A 499 -4.66 -29.45 -11.90
N GLY A 500 -5.04 -28.31 -11.32
CA GLY A 500 -5.49 -27.19 -12.12
C GLY A 500 -5.29 -25.84 -11.46
N ASN A 501 -5.39 -24.81 -12.29
CA ASN A 501 -5.30 -23.41 -11.93
C ASN A 501 -6.52 -22.68 -12.51
N VAL A 502 -7.05 -21.72 -11.77
CA VAL A 502 -8.07 -20.79 -12.24
C VAL A 502 -7.65 -19.37 -11.87
N GLN A 503 -7.55 -18.48 -12.85
CA GLN A 503 -7.32 -17.05 -12.65
C GLN A 503 -8.65 -16.31 -12.72
N LEU A 504 -8.94 -15.57 -11.65
CA LEU A 504 -10.15 -14.77 -11.49
C LEU A 504 -9.73 -13.31 -11.54
N VAL A 505 -10.34 -12.54 -12.44
CA VAL A 505 -10.07 -11.11 -12.59
C VAL A 505 -11.33 -10.27 -12.33
N ALA A 506 -12.49 -10.93 -12.26
CA ALA A 506 -13.77 -10.34 -11.96
C ALA A 506 -14.64 -11.27 -11.09
N GLU A 507 -15.62 -10.71 -10.38
CA GLU A 507 -16.54 -11.46 -9.51
C GLU A 507 -17.31 -12.56 -10.26
N ARG A 508 -17.63 -12.36 -11.54
CA ARG A 508 -18.31 -13.38 -12.37
C ARG A 508 -17.50 -14.68 -12.51
N ASP A 509 -16.17 -14.61 -12.34
CA ASP A 509 -15.27 -15.75 -12.49
C ASP A 509 -15.41 -16.73 -11.32
N GLU A 510 -15.98 -16.32 -10.19
CA GLU A 510 -16.31 -17.22 -9.07
C GLU A 510 -17.30 -18.32 -9.49
N GLU A 511 -18.25 -17.99 -10.37
CA GLU A 511 -19.15 -18.99 -10.95
C GLU A 511 -18.38 -19.92 -11.90
N ALA A 512 -17.39 -19.43 -12.64
CA ALA A 512 -16.52 -20.28 -13.46
C ALA A 512 -15.70 -21.25 -12.59
N LEU A 513 -15.05 -20.76 -11.54
CA LEU A 513 -14.33 -21.60 -10.57
C LEU A 513 -15.23 -22.70 -10.01
N ARG A 514 -16.43 -22.32 -9.55
CA ARG A 514 -17.38 -23.27 -8.98
C ARG A 514 -17.80 -24.33 -10.00
N ARG A 515 -18.06 -23.94 -11.25
CA ARG A 515 -18.43 -24.86 -12.34
C ARG A 515 -17.28 -25.78 -12.72
N ILE A 516 -16.06 -25.27 -12.81
CA ILE A 516 -14.85 -26.05 -13.09
C ILE A 516 -14.69 -27.12 -12.00
N LEU A 517 -14.62 -26.75 -10.73
CA LEU A 517 -14.41 -27.71 -9.63
C LEU A 517 -15.51 -28.78 -9.56
N GLN A 518 -16.75 -28.45 -9.94
CA GLN A 518 -17.88 -29.39 -9.95
C GLN A 518 -17.92 -30.32 -11.17
N SER A 519 -17.38 -29.89 -12.30
CA SER A 519 -17.53 -30.56 -13.59
C SER A 519 -16.29 -31.32 -14.06
N VAL A 520 -15.10 -30.99 -13.52
CA VAL A 520 -13.86 -31.68 -13.88
C VAL A 520 -14.03 -33.18 -13.69
N SER A 521 -13.84 -33.89 -14.81
CA SER A 521 -13.99 -35.33 -14.93
C SER A 521 -12.86 -35.89 -15.79
N VAL A 522 -12.51 -37.15 -15.52
CA VAL A 522 -11.45 -37.86 -16.23
C VAL A 522 -12.03 -39.19 -16.73
N SER A 523 -11.80 -39.50 -17.99
CA SER A 523 -12.29 -40.72 -18.62
C SER A 523 -11.17 -41.42 -19.39
N GLY A 524 -11.09 -42.75 -19.26
CA GLY A 524 -10.13 -43.55 -20.03
C GLY A 524 -8.65 -43.39 -19.63
N PHE A 525 -8.33 -42.64 -18.57
CA PHE A 525 -6.97 -42.55 -18.02
C PHE A 525 -6.75 -43.64 -16.98
N THR A 526 -5.74 -44.49 -17.19
CA THR A 526 -5.30 -45.49 -16.21
C THR A 526 -3.83 -45.26 -15.90
N GLY A 527 -3.57 -44.58 -14.79
CA GLY A 527 -2.23 -44.36 -14.24
C GLY A 527 -1.82 -45.48 -13.29
N THR A 528 -0.50 -45.68 -13.13
CA THR A 528 0.05 -46.50 -12.03
C THR A 528 0.84 -45.58 -11.11
N GLN A 529 0.17 -44.91 -10.16
CA GLN A 529 0.86 -44.11 -9.16
C GLN A 529 1.91 -44.96 -8.41
N THR A 530 3.18 -44.56 -8.47
CA THR A 530 4.27 -45.21 -7.75
C THR A 530 4.28 -44.72 -6.30
N THR A 531 3.84 -45.55 -5.36
CA THR A 531 3.98 -45.28 -3.92
C THR A 531 5.45 -45.49 -3.51
N PRO A 532 6.13 -44.55 -2.82
CA PRO A 532 7.49 -44.79 -2.34
C PRO A 532 7.45 -45.79 -1.18
N SER A 533 7.86 -47.03 -1.42
CA SER A 533 8.08 -48.02 -0.37
C SER A 533 9.50 -47.89 0.21
N GLY A 534 9.65 -47.39 1.44
CA GLY A 534 10.93 -47.52 2.15
C GLY A 534 11.12 -46.64 3.39
N THR A 535 11.02 -47.26 4.57
CA THR A 535 11.47 -46.71 5.86
C THR A 535 12.95 -46.32 5.82
N PRO A 536 13.38 -45.14 6.31
CA PRO A 536 14.79 -44.76 6.32
C PRO A 536 15.53 -45.46 7.47
N SER A 537 16.41 -46.40 7.13
CA SER A 537 17.43 -46.91 8.05
C SER A 537 18.63 -45.96 8.06
N GLN A 538 18.96 -45.43 9.24
CA GLN A 538 20.16 -44.63 9.47
C GLN A 538 21.43 -45.47 9.24
N SER A 539 22.39 -44.93 8.50
CA SER A 539 23.82 -45.21 8.70
C SER A 539 24.70 -44.06 8.21
N THR A 540 25.67 -43.73 9.07
CA THR A 540 26.66 -42.64 9.10
C THR A 540 27.61 -42.60 7.88
N PRO A 541 28.31 -41.47 7.59
CA PRO A 541 28.99 -41.25 6.32
C PRO A 541 30.46 -41.70 6.34
N THR A 542 30.96 -42.14 5.19
CA THR A 542 32.41 -42.25 4.92
C THR A 542 32.71 -41.61 3.57
N GLU A 543 33.70 -40.70 3.54
CA GLU A 543 34.28 -40.07 2.35
C GLU A 543 34.85 -41.10 1.35
N THR A 544 34.85 -40.79 0.04
CA THR A 544 36.07 -40.57 -0.80
C THR A 544 35.75 -40.64 -2.33
N VAL A 545 36.02 -39.52 -3.03
CA VAL A 545 36.56 -39.32 -4.41
C VAL A 545 35.77 -39.66 -5.69
N ALA A 546 35.57 -38.57 -6.46
CA ALA A 546 35.47 -38.34 -7.91
C ALA A 546 35.36 -39.50 -8.94
N GLY A 547 34.32 -39.39 -9.77
CA GLY A 547 34.23 -39.94 -11.12
C GLY A 547 32.87 -39.65 -11.78
N THR A 548 32.86 -39.02 -12.95
CA THR A 548 31.67 -38.80 -13.82
C THR A 548 31.93 -39.51 -15.16
N PRO A 549 30.94 -39.85 -16.00
CA PRO A 549 29.54 -40.23 -15.78
C PRO A 549 29.19 -41.60 -16.43
N THR A 550 28.10 -42.23 -16.01
CA THR A 550 27.33 -43.14 -16.88
C THR A 550 25.84 -43.07 -16.54
N GLN A 551 25.02 -42.87 -17.57
CA GLN A 551 23.56 -42.93 -17.53
C GLN A 551 23.07 -44.27 -16.97
N GLY A 552 22.11 -44.21 -16.06
CA GLY A 552 21.30 -45.33 -15.57
C GLY A 552 20.09 -44.74 -14.84
N GLY A 553 18.89 -45.21 -15.19
CA GLY A 553 17.60 -44.59 -14.87
C GLY A 553 17.43 -44.18 -13.42
N GLY A 554 17.09 -42.90 -13.21
CA GLY A 554 16.67 -42.37 -11.93
C GLY A 554 15.16 -42.49 -11.79
N GLU A 555 14.71 -43.05 -10.67
CA GLU A 555 13.37 -42.77 -10.15
C GLU A 555 13.28 -41.25 -9.92
N THR A 556 12.44 -40.57 -10.69
CA THR A 556 12.03 -39.20 -10.41
C THR A 556 11.29 -39.18 -9.09
N THR A 557 11.79 -38.39 -8.14
CA THR A 557 11.12 -38.21 -6.85
C THR A 557 9.84 -37.38 -7.04
N THR A 558 8.83 -37.57 -6.19
CA THR A 558 7.57 -36.78 -6.22
C THR A 558 7.81 -35.27 -6.25
N THR A 559 8.87 -34.79 -5.61
CA THR A 559 9.31 -33.38 -5.61
C THR A 559 9.85 -32.93 -6.98
N GLU A 560 10.52 -33.79 -7.75
CA GLU A 560 11.01 -33.47 -9.10
C GLU A 560 9.88 -33.41 -10.12
N THR A 561 8.88 -34.29 -10.05
CA THR A 561 7.70 -34.19 -10.92
C THR A 561 6.86 -32.97 -10.57
N ALA A 562 6.63 -32.70 -9.28
CA ALA A 562 5.93 -31.50 -8.83
C ALA A 562 6.66 -30.22 -9.25
N SER A 563 8.00 -30.21 -9.20
CA SER A 563 8.82 -29.11 -9.71
C SER A 563 8.79 -29.00 -11.24
N ALA A 564 8.64 -30.10 -11.98
CA ALA A 564 8.48 -30.09 -13.44
C ALA A 564 7.06 -29.64 -13.86
N ILE A 565 6.04 -29.94 -13.06
CA ILE A 565 4.67 -29.43 -13.21
C ILE A 565 4.65 -27.93 -12.91
N ALA A 566 5.24 -27.50 -11.79
CA ALA A 566 5.41 -26.09 -11.45
C ALA A 566 6.22 -25.36 -12.54
N ALA A 567 7.32 -25.92 -13.01
CA ALA A 567 8.10 -25.37 -14.12
C ALA A 567 7.34 -25.40 -15.46
N SER A 568 6.37 -26.30 -15.68
CA SER A 568 5.51 -26.25 -16.88
C SER A 568 4.41 -25.18 -16.76
N VAL A 569 3.94 -24.89 -15.54
CA VAL A 569 3.00 -23.80 -15.25
C VAL A 569 3.72 -22.44 -15.26
N GLU A 570 4.98 -22.40 -14.82
CA GLU A 570 5.81 -21.20 -14.67
C GLU A 570 6.65 -20.90 -15.93
N ALA A 571 7.08 -21.90 -16.71
CA ALA A 571 7.74 -21.68 -18.01
C ALA A 571 6.77 -21.18 -19.10
N ASN A 572 5.46 -21.36 -18.92
CA ASN A 572 4.44 -20.69 -19.74
C ASN A 572 4.20 -19.23 -19.32
N ARG A 573 4.70 -18.80 -18.16
CA ARG A 573 4.65 -17.41 -17.68
C ARG A 573 5.98 -16.73 -17.98
N GLY A 574 6.06 -16.09 -19.13
CA GLY A 574 7.24 -15.33 -19.56
C GLY A 574 7.69 -14.30 -18.52
N LEU A 575 8.88 -14.54 -17.96
CA LEU A 575 9.84 -13.60 -17.35
C LEU A 575 9.53 -12.10 -17.48
N PHE A 576 9.20 -11.43 -16.37
CA PHE A 576 9.68 -10.07 -16.08
C PHE A 576 9.87 -9.89 -14.56
N SER A 577 11.12 -10.07 -14.11
CA SER A 577 11.71 -9.20 -13.08
C SER A 577 11.93 -7.84 -13.72
N TRP A 578 11.39 -6.75 -13.17
CA TRP A 578 11.96 -5.40 -13.06
C TRP A 578 10.99 -4.49 -12.33
#